data_AF-A0A1I0MSY5-F1
#
_entry.id   AF-A0A1I0MSY5-F1
#
_cell.length_a   1.000
_cell.length_b   1.000
_cell.length_c   1.000
_cell.angle_alpha   90.00
_cell.angle_beta   90.00
_cell.angle_gamma   90.00
#
_symmetry.space_group_name_H-M   'P 1'
#
loop_
_entity.id
_entity.type
_entity.pdbx_description
1 polymer ?
#
loop_
_entity_poly.entity_id
_entity_poly.type
_entity_poly.pdbx_seq_one_letter_code
_entity_poly.pdbx_strand_id
1 'polypeptide(L)'
;MLQDGAAKDRRTSSKAQFSLLCGKLFDETGDRLTPSHTKTRSGKRLRYYVSHRLIVKSGEKNLDGWRLPAPELEAQVAALIRMTLATPAAAPRLMDGALSDYIGNAQASLSKWLGAATQADLLRIAKWITIEPGQLTVQIDQNQLADILDAGADTLNECELKISSVFQIRKRGVETKLIFADMPTGQDDVLICNIAKAHSWFEQMKTGKTFAQIADAEKTSKRRVQQMIDLAFLAPDIVREVLEGKQPTGFTSDWCKQHRLPSDWNDQRALLQSLQ
;
A
#
# COMPACT_ATOMS: atom_id res chain seq x y z
N MET A 1 39.10 -8.62 -43.23
CA MET A 1 37.86 -9.27 -43.67
C MET A 1 36.98 -9.52 -42.45
N LEU A 2 35.87 -8.76 -42.40
CA LEU A 2 34.59 -8.97 -41.69
C LEU A 2 34.60 -9.49 -40.23
N GLN A 3 34.58 -8.54 -39.29
CA GLN A 3 33.78 -8.65 -38.07
C GLN A 3 32.42 -7.99 -38.35
N ASP A 4 31.36 -8.79 -38.45
CA ASP A 4 29.99 -8.28 -38.36
C ASP A 4 29.17 -9.29 -37.56
N GLY A 5 28.85 -8.90 -36.32
CA GLY A 5 28.21 -9.74 -35.33
C GLY A 5 27.15 -8.96 -34.55
N ALA A 6 26.15 -8.48 -35.28
CA ALA A 6 24.79 -8.20 -34.83
C ALA A 6 24.62 -7.46 -33.49
N ALA A 7 24.58 -6.13 -33.57
CA ALA A 7 23.94 -5.29 -32.56
C ALA A 7 22.47 -5.69 -32.44
N LYS A 8 22.13 -6.47 -31.40
CA LYS A 8 20.75 -6.83 -31.08
C LYS A 8 20.12 -5.66 -30.33
N ASP A 9 19.63 -4.71 -31.10
CA ASP A 9 18.74 -3.67 -30.60
C ASP A 9 17.47 -4.33 -30.04
N ARG A 10 17.26 -4.19 -28.73
CA ARG A 10 16.08 -4.75 -28.05
C ARG A 10 15.43 -3.67 -27.19
N ARG A 11 14.76 -2.77 -27.89
CA ARG A 11 13.33 -2.44 -27.75
C ARG A 11 12.72 -2.60 -26.34
N THR A 12 12.13 -1.47 -25.92
CA THR A 12 11.00 -1.33 -25.00
C THR A 12 11.38 -1.43 -23.52
N SER A 13 11.82 -0.30 -22.97
CA SER A 13 11.89 -0.14 -21.51
C SER A 13 10.47 -0.24 -20.96
N SER A 14 10.17 -1.33 -20.23
CA SER A 14 9.01 -1.31 -19.35
C SER A 14 9.23 -0.14 -18.39
N LYS A 15 8.26 0.79 -18.26
CA LYS A 15 8.32 1.95 -17.36
C LYS A 15 9.14 1.60 -16.13
N ALA A 16 10.34 2.16 -16.00
CA ALA A 16 11.23 1.84 -14.91
C ALA A 16 10.48 2.13 -13.61
N GLN A 17 10.17 1.08 -12.84
CA GLN A 17 9.58 1.24 -11.51
C GLN A 17 10.69 1.77 -10.60
N PHE A 18 10.81 3.09 -10.56
CA PHE A 18 11.74 3.78 -9.67
C PHE A 18 11.27 3.62 -8.22
N SER A 19 12.22 3.38 -7.32
CA SER A 19 11.95 3.43 -5.88
C SER A 19 11.97 4.88 -5.43
N LEU A 20 10.77 5.46 -5.30
CA LEU A 20 10.56 6.91 -5.13
C LEU A 20 11.06 7.44 -3.78
N LEU A 21 11.19 6.57 -2.80
CA LEU A 21 11.70 6.87 -1.46
C LEU A 21 13.17 6.49 -1.28
N CYS A 22 13.89 6.19 -2.37
CA CYS A 22 15.32 5.91 -2.30
C CYS A 22 16.06 7.08 -1.63
N GLY A 23 16.71 6.80 -0.50
CA GLY A 23 17.44 7.83 0.26
C GLY A 23 16.66 8.66 1.24
N LYS A 24 15.37 8.38 1.41
CA LYS A 24 14.52 9.07 2.36
C LYS A 24 14.17 8.23 3.59
N LEU A 25 14.42 6.93 3.56
CA LEU A 25 13.97 5.98 4.59
C LEU A 25 15.08 5.61 5.57
N PHE A 26 14.79 5.70 6.86
CA PHE A 26 15.66 5.37 7.97
C PHE A 26 14.90 4.54 9.01
N ASP A 27 15.60 3.68 9.73
CA ASP A 27 15.05 2.90 10.84
C ASP A 27 15.32 3.53 12.22
N GLU A 28 14.79 2.93 13.29
CA GLU A 28 14.92 3.38 14.68
C GLU A 28 16.37 3.45 15.17
N THR A 29 17.29 2.77 14.49
CA THR A 29 18.71 2.79 14.81
C THR A 29 19.51 3.78 13.94
N GLY A 30 18.82 4.52 13.08
CA GLY A 30 19.41 5.47 12.13
C GLY A 30 19.97 4.83 10.86
N ASP A 31 19.76 3.53 10.64
CA ASP A 31 20.22 2.85 9.44
C ASP A 31 19.27 3.07 8.26
N ARG A 32 19.85 3.24 7.08
CA ARG A 32 19.11 3.60 5.88
C ARG A 32 18.47 2.37 5.28
N LEU A 33 17.22 2.48 4.82
CA LEU A 33 16.62 1.42 4.02
C LEU A 33 16.99 1.60 2.54
N THR A 34 17.56 0.55 1.97
CA THR A 34 18.03 0.50 0.59
C THR A 34 17.01 -0.21 -0.30
N PRO A 35 16.70 0.32 -1.50
CA PRO A 35 15.88 -0.40 -2.47
C PRO A 35 16.51 -1.73 -2.88
N SER A 36 15.74 -2.81 -2.77
CA SER A 36 16.12 -4.14 -3.21
C SER A 36 14.99 -4.75 -4.04
N HIS A 37 15.27 -5.82 -4.76
CA HIS A 37 14.25 -6.53 -5.52
C HIS A 37 14.54 -8.02 -5.63
N THR A 38 13.48 -8.80 -5.78
CA THR A 38 13.55 -10.22 -6.12
C THR A 38 12.69 -10.49 -7.35
N LYS A 39 12.92 -11.64 -8.02
CA LYS A 39 12.06 -12.11 -9.11
C LYS A 39 11.30 -13.34 -8.65
N THR A 40 9.99 -13.38 -8.90
CA THR A 40 9.19 -14.59 -8.69
C THR A 40 9.56 -15.66 -9.73
N ARG A 41 9.15 -16.91 -9.50
CA ARG A 41 9.26 -17.99 -10.50
C ARG A 41 8.56 -17.64 -11.82
N SER A 42 7.51 -16.82 -11.77
CA SER A 42 6.80 -16.29 -12.95
C SER A 42 7.46 -15.06 -13.59
N GLY A 43 8.62 -14.62 -13.09
CA GLY A 43 9.38 -13.48 -13.62
C GLY A 43 8.91 -12.11 -13.14
N LYS A 44 7.87 -12.03 -12.29
CA LYS A 44 7.40 -10.76 -11.70
C LYS A 44 8.46 -10.21 -10.74
N ARG A 45 8.81 -8.93 -10.90
CA ARG A 45 9.75 -8.24 -10.01
C ARG A 45 9.01 -7.73 -8.77
N LEU A 46 9.44 -8.14 -7.59
CA LEU A 46 8.95 -7.64 -6.30
C LEU A 46 9.98 -6.67 -5.74
N ARG A 47 9.56 -5.46 -5.36
CA ARG A 47 10.42 -4.39 -4.85
C ARG A 47 10.26 -4.26 -3.35
N TYR A 48 11.39 -4.05 -2.67
CA TYR A 48 11.46 -3.88 -1.21
C TYR A 48 12.34 -2.71 -0.83
N TYR A 49 12.11 -2.15 0.35
CA TYR A 49 13.08 -1.35 1.10
C TYR A 49 13.63 -2.21 2.23
N VAL A 50 14.94 -2.34 2.33
CA VAL A 50 15.61 -3.25 3.27
C VAL A 50 16.64 -2.50 4.09
N SER A 51 16.68 -2.66 5.42
CA SER A 51 17.73 -2.06 6.26
C SER A 51 19.11 -2.42 5.69
N HIS A 52 19.95 -1.42 5.48
CA HIS A 52 21.21 -1.58 4.76
C HIS A 52 22.13 -2.62 5.41
N ARG A 53 22.12 -2.73 6.75
CA ARG A 53 22.84 -3.78 7.49
C ARG A 53 22.53 -5.21 7.03
N LEU A 54 21.28 -5.50 6.63
CA LEU A 54 20.87 -6.83 6.15
C LEU A 54 21.43 -7.15 4.75
N ILE A 55 21.80 -6.12 3.99
CA ILE A 55 22.42 -6.26 2.68
C ILE A 55 23.93 -6.43 2.83
N VAL A 56 24.57 -5.57 3.62
CA VAL A 56 26.04 -5.57 3.79
C VAL A 56 26.52 -6.82 4.51
N LYS A 57 25.78 -7.28 5.52
CA LYS A 57 26.13 -8.45 6.34
C LYS A 57 25.29 -9.68 5.95
N SER A 58 25.04 -9.86 4.66
CA SER A 58 24.24 -10.97 4.15
C SER A 58 24.87 -12.32 4.54
N GLY A 59 24.19 -13.11 5.36
CA GLY A 59 24.65 -14.45 5.79
C GLY A 59 24.97 -14.56 7.27
N GLU A 60 25.07 -13.46 8.00
CA GLU A 60 25.14 -13.49 9.46
C GLU A 60 23.79 -13.91 10.07
N LYS A 61 23.84 -14.76 11.10
CA LYS A 61 22.65 -15.20 11.84
C LYS A 61 22.26 -14.11 12.85
N ASN A 62 20.95 -13.94 13.07
CA ASN A 62 20.35 -13.03 14.07
C ASN A 62 20.51 -11.51 13.80
N LEU A 63 20.72 -11.09 12.56
CA LEU A 63 20.56 -9.68 12.21
C LEU A 63 19.08 -9.33 12.10
N ASP A 64 18.62 -8.44 12.96
CA ASP A 64 17.31 -7.84 12.86
C ASP A 64 17.33 -6.63 11.90
N GLY A 65 16.18 -6.30 11.34
CA GLY A 65 16.03 -5.15 10.45
C GLY A 65 14.80 -5.24 9.56
N TRP A 66 14.55 -4.14 8.87
CA TRP A 66 13.34 -3.99 8.07
C TRP A 66 13.47 -4.64 6.70
N ARG A 67 12.39 -5.27 6.25
CA ARG A 67 12.16 -5.65 4.85
C ARG A 67 10.72 -5.33 4.50
N LEU A 68 10.52 -4.21 3.82
CA LEU A 68 9.21 -3.60 3.59
C LEU A 68 8.85 -3.65 2.10
N PRO A 69 7.61 -4.04 1.71
CA PRO A 69 7.18 -3.95 0.32
C PRO A 69 7.16 -2.50 -0.16
N ALA A 70 7.95 -2.19 -1.19
CA ALA A 70 8.09 -0.82 -1.67
C ALA A 70 6.76 -0.22 -2.18
N PRO A 71 5.93 -0.92 -2.98
CA PRO A 71 4.67 -0.35 -3.47
C PRO A 71 3.67 -0.02 -2.36
N GLU A 72 3.58 -0.88 -1.34
CA GLU A 72 2.68 -0.69 -0.20
C GLU A 72 3.14 0.50 0.66
N LEU A 73 4.44 0.55 1.00
CA LEU A 73 5.01 1.66 1.75
C LEU A 73 4.86 3.00 1.00
N GLU A 74 5.19 3.03 -0.29
CA GLU A 74 5.05 4.21 -1.15
C GLU A 74 3.58 4.68 -1.23
N ALA A 75 2.62 3.77 -1.28
CA ALA A 75 1.20 4.13 -1.33
C ALA A 75 0.72 4.71 0.01
N GLN A 76 1.12 4.09 1.12
CA GLN A 76 0.72 4.48 2.46
C GLN A 76 1.31 5.83 2.88
N VAL A 77 2.60 6.06 2.60
CA VAL A 77 3.24 7.37 2.85
C VAL A 77 2.54 8.48 2.06
N ALA A 78 2.24 8.24 0.78
CA ALA A 78 1.55 9.25 -0.04
C ALA A 78 0.12 9.53 0.49
N ALA A 79 -0.60 8.48 0.88
CA ALA A 79 -1.94 8.61 1.41
C ALA A 79 -1.95 9.35 2.77
N LEU A 80 -0.98 9.06 3.65
CA LEU A 80 -0.79 9.77 4.93
C LEU A 80 -0.55 11.27 4.70
N ILE A 81 0.41 11.62 3.82
CA ILE A 81 0.69 13.01 3.47
C ILE A 81 -0.56 13.72 2.95
N ARG A 82 -1.28 13.08 2.01
CA ARG A 82 -2.51 13.64 1.44
C ARG A 82 -3.58 13.87 2.50
N MET A 83 -3.84 12.88 3.35
CA MET A 83 -4.87 12.96 4.38
C MET A 83 -4.58 14.10 5.37
N THR A 84 -3.34 14.21 5.84
CA THR A 84 -2.95 15.25 6.79
C THR A 84 -3.04 16.65 6.18
N LEU A 85 -2.55 16.81 4.94
CA LEU A 85 -2.57 18.11 4.26
C LEU A 85 -3.97 18.51 3.75
N ALA A 86 -4.87 17.55 3.53
CA ALA A 86 -6.26 17.84 3.13
C ALA A 86 -7.15 18.32 4.29
N THR A 87 -6.66 18.26 5.53
CA THR A 87 -7.45 18.70 6.70
C THR A 87 -7.67 20.21 6.64
N PRO A 88 -8.86 20.75 6.94
CA PRO A 88 -9.11 22.20 6.95
C PRO A 88 -8.19 23.00 7.90
N ALA A 89 -7.69 22.34 8.94
CA ALA A 89 -6.72 22.89 9.88
C ALA A 89 -5.26 22.78 9.41
N ALA A 90 -4.98 22.27 8.20
CA ALA A 90 -3.60 22.11 7.71
C ALA A 90 -2.90 23.47 7.51
N ALA A 91 -3.45 24.37 6.69
CA ALA A 91 -2.81 25.67 6.46
C ALA A 91 -2.67 26.51 7.75
N PRO A 92 -3.68 26.61 8.64
CA PRO A 92 -3.51 27.31 9.92
C PRO A 92 -2.40 26.75 10.82
N ARG A 93 -2.19 25.42 10.82
CA ARG A 93 -1.10 24.79 11.59
C ARG A 93 0.26 25.06 10.97
N LEU A 94 0.33 24.96 9.64
CA LEU A 94 1.57 25.17 8.89
C LEU A 94 2.04 26.62 8.94
N MET A 95 1.14 27.59 9.06
CA MET A 95 1.45 29.03 9.06
C MET A 95 1.16 29.65 10.42
N ASP A 96 2.07 29.44 11.37
CA ASP A 96 1.95 30.00 12.72
C ASP A 96 1.98 31.54 12.70
N GLY A 97 0.99 32.18 13.30
CA GLY A 97 0.90 33.65 13.40
C GLY A 97 0.59 34.41 12.10
N ALA A 98 0.26 33.73 10.99
CA ALA A 98 -0.08 34.41 9.73
C ALA A 98 -1.45 35.12 9.77
N LEU A 99 -1.61 36.22 9.02
CA LEU A 99 -2.93 36.88 8.90
C LEU A 99 -3.93 35.97 8.17
N SER A 100 -5.22 36.14 8.46
CA SER A 100 -6.31 35.31 7.93
C SER A 100 -6.32 35.20 6.40
N ASP A 101 -5.96 36.27 5.68
CA ASP A 101 -5.94 36.29 4.22
C ASP A 101 -4.82 35.38 3.65
N TYR A 102 -3.66 35.33 4.31
CA TYR A 102 -2.56 34.44 3.94
C TYR A 102 -2.93 32.97 4.17
N ILE A 103 -3.56 32.67 5.31
CA ILE A 103 -4.03 31.31 5.62
C ILE A 103 -5.07 30.84 4.58
N GLY A 104 -5.99 31.72 4.18
CA GLY A 104 -6.99 31.42 3.14
C GLY A 104 -6.36 31.10 1.78
N ASN A 105 -5.41 31.93 1.34
CA ASN A 105 -4.69 31.70 0.08
C ASN A 105 -3.87 30.40 0.12
N ALA A 106 -3.17 30.15 1.23
CA ALA A 106 -2.40 28.93 1.44
C ALA A 106 -3.29 27.69 1.40
N GLN A 107 -4.45 27.72 2.05
CA GLN A 107 -5.41 26.61 2.02
C GLN A 107 -5.94 26.36 0.61
N ALA A 108 -6.21 27.42 -0.17
CA ALA A 108 -6.66 27.31 -1.55
C ALA A 108 -5.56 26.70 -2.46
N SER A 109 -4.32 27.19 -2.35
CA SER A 109 -3.16 26.66 -3.08
C SER A 109 -2.91 25.18 -2.73
N LEU A 110 -2.95 24.84 -1.44
CA LEU A 110 -2.78 23.46 -0.97
C LEU A 110 -3.86 22.53 -1.51
N SER A 111 -5.14 22.94 -1.41
CA SER A 111 -6.28 22.15 -1.90
C SER A 111 -6.21 21.95 -3.42
N LYS A 112 -5.84 22.99 -4.17
CA LYS A 112 -5.63 22.93 -5.62
C LYS A 112 -4.51 21.97 -5.99
N TRP A 113 -3.37 22.06 -5.30
CA TRP A 113 -2.24 21.17 -5.54
C TRP A 113 -2.59 19.71 -5.22
N LEU A 114 -3.22 19.46 -4.06
CA LEU A 114 -3.66 18.11 -3.68
C LEU A 114 -4.64 17.51 -4.70
N GLY A 115 -5.54 18.31 -5.28
CA GLY A 115 -6.48 17.85 -6.29
C GLY A 115 -5.81 17.29 -7.56
N ALA A 116 -4.61 17.78 -7.90
CA ALA A 116 -3.85 17.34 -9.08
C ALA A 116 -2.65 16.43 -8.75
N ALA A 117 -2.18 16.43 -7.50
CA ALA A 117 -0.96 15.75 -7.09
C ALA A 117 -1.03 14.23 -7.32
N THR A 118 -0.02 13.68 -7.99
CA THR A 118 0.14 12.23 -8.13
C THR A 118 0.79 11.63 -6.88
N GLN A 119 0.81 10.30 -6.77
CA GLN A 119 1.58 9.61 -5.74
C GLN A 119 3.06 10.04 -5.74
N ALA A 120 3.66 10.24 -6.92
CA ALA A 120 5.05 10.63 -7.03
C ALA A 120 5.31 12.06 -6.50
N ASP A 121 4.36 12.97 -6.68
CA ASP A 121 4.48 14.35 -6.19
C ASP A 121 4.40 14.40 -4.66
N LEU A 122 3.48 13.63 -4.07
CA LEU A 122 3.38 13.48 -2.61
C LEU A 122 4.66 12.87 -2.00
N LEU A 123 5.24 11.87 -2.65
CA LEU A 123 6.50 11.27 -2.16
C LEU A 123 7.71 12.17 -2.40
N ARG A 124 7.63 13.14 -3.33
CA ARG A 124 8.71 14.10 -3.59
C ARG A 124 8.87 15.08 -2.43
N ILE A 125 7.76 15.54 -1.85
CA ILE A 125 7.75 16.49 -0.73
C ILE A 125 8.18 15.87 0.61
N ALA A 126 8.24 14.54 0.73
CA ALA A 126 8.85 13.91 1.89
C ALA A 126 10.37 14.18 1.90
N LYS A 127 10.91 14.78 2.96
CA LYS A 127 12.35 14.97 3.18
C LYS A 127 12.97 13.69 3.72
N TRP A 128 12.51 13.25 4.89
CA TRP A 128 12.93 12.03 5.57
C TRP A 128 11.74 11.28 6.13
N ILE A 129 11.88 9.96 6.22
CA ILE A 129 10.88 9.05 6.76
C ILE A 129 11.60 8.12 7.73
N THR A 130 11.18 8.18 8.99
CA THR A 130 11.67 7.28 10.04
C THR A 130 10.64 6.19 10.28
N ILE A 131 11.13 4.95 10.33
CA ILE A 131 10.33 3.76 10.59
C ILE A 131 10.80 3.18 11.91
N GLU A 132 9.90 3.10 12.87
CA GLU A 132 10.15 2.48 14.17
C GLU A 132 9.08 1.41 14.43
N PRO A 133 9.31 0.46 15.34
CA PRO A 133 8.28 -0.50 15.70
C PRO A 133 7.00 0.20 16.18
N GLY A 134 5.93 0.12 15.38
CA GLY A 134 4.64 0.73 15.72
C GLY A 134 4.41 2.13 15.18
N GLN A 135 5.43 2.83 14.67
CA GLN A 135 5.30 4.24 14.28
C GLN A 135 6.10 4.62 13.03
N LEU A 136 5.41 5.24 12.07
CA LEU A 136 6.03 5.83 10.89
C LEU A 136 5.90 7.34 10.99
N THR A 137 7.02 8.04 10.84
CA THR A 137 7.08 9.50 10.87
C THR A 137 7.62 10.01 9.55
N VAL A 138 6.86 10.88 8.88
CA VAL A 138 7.24 11.58 7.66
C VAL A 138 7.57 13.02 8.01
N GLN A 139 8.77 13.46 7.70
CA GLN A 139 9.14 14.86 7.72
C GLN A 139 8.96 15.44 6.31
N ILE A 140 8.13 16.47 6.17
CA ILE A 140 7.93 17.21 4.93
C ILE A 140 9.11 18.18 4.71
N ASP A 141 9.50 18.32 3.45
CA ASP A 141 10.46 19.32 3.01
C ASP A 141 9.81 20.71 3.00
N GLN A 142 10.31 21.58 3.87
CA GLN A 142 9.82 22.95 4.06
C GLN A 142 9.87 23.77 2.77
N ASN A 143 10.94 23.66 1.98
CA ASN A 143 11.10 24.45 0.77
C ASN A 143 10.10 24.00 -0.29
N GLN A 144 9.95 22.70 -0.49
CA GLN A 144 8.96 22.19 -1.44
C GLN A 144 7.52 22.53 -1.02
N LEU A 145 7.23 22.53 0.28
CA LEU A 145 5.90 22.93 0.75
C LEU A 145 5.67 24.43 0.59
N ALA A 146 6.69 25.26 0.85
CA ALA A 146 6.63 26.71 0.65
C ALA A 146 6.36 27.05 -0.83
N ASP A 147 7.03 26.36 -1.75
CA ASP A 147 6.82 26.50 -3.20
C ASP A 147 5.37 26.15 -3.59
N ILE A 148 4.76 25.13 -2.96
CA ILE A 148 3.35 24.74 -3.22
C ILE A 148 2.39 25.80 -2.70
N LEU A 149 2.71 26.43 -1.58
CA LEU A 149 1.87 27.41 -0.91
C LEU A 149 2.04 28.84 -1.45
N ASP A 150 3.03 29.05 -2.34
CA ASP A 150 3.46 30.37 -2.81
C ASP A 150 3.79 31.31 -1.62
N ALA A 151 4.52 30.75 -0.66
CA ALA A 151 4.86 31.39 0.61
C ALA A 151 6.38 31.35 0.87
N GLY A 152 6.86 32.22 1.77
CA GLY A 152 8.25 32.16 2.25
C GLY A 152 8.46 30.94 3.15
N ALA A 153 9.56 30.21 2.99
CA ALA A 153 9.86 29.04 3.82
C ALA A 153 9.91 29.37 5.32
N ASP A 154 10.36 30.58 5.67
CA ASP A 154 10.42 31.16 7.01
C ASP A 154 9.04 31.38 7.66
N THR A 155 7.97 31.40 6.87
CA THR A 155 6.59 31.50 7.37
C THR A 155 6.00 30.16 7.80
N LEU A 156 6.69 29.05 7.50
CA LEU A 156 6.22 27.71 7.83
C LEU A 156 6.71 27.26 9.21
N ASN A 157 5.79 26.72 10.00
CA ASN A 157 6.09 26.11 11.28
C ASN A 157 6.76 24.75 11.09
N GLU A 158 8.07 24.68 11.34
CA GLU A 158 8.87 23.46 11.20
C GLU A 158 8.36 22.28 12.07
N CYS A 159 7.74 22.56 13.22
CA CYS A 159 7.20 21.52 14.09
C CYS A 159 6.01 20.79 13.46
N GLU A 160 5.22 21.50 12.65
CA GLU A 160 4.02 20.96 11.98
C GLU A 160 4.35 20.28 10.64
N LEU A 161 5.63 20.27 10.23
CA LEU A 161 6.12 19.51 9.07
C LEU A 161 6.37 18.03 9.39
N LYS A 162 6.05 17.57 10.59
CA LYS A 162 6.18 16.16 11.00
C LYS A 162 4.81 15.50 11.07
N ILE A 163 4.59 14.51 10.22
CA ILE A 163 3.38 13.69 10.21
C ILE A 163 3.72 12.32 10.75
N SER A 164 3.07 11.92 11.84
CA SER A 164 3.25 10.59 12.44
C SER A 164 1.97 9.78 12.32
N SER A 165 2.11 8.49 12.05
CA SER A 165 1.02 7.52 12.03
C SER A 165 1.44 6.24 12.74
N VAL A 166 0.52 5.64 13.49
CA VAL A 166 0.72 4.30 14.04
C VAL A 166 0.58 3.27 12.92
N PHE A 167 1.47 2.28 12.90
CA PHE A 167 1.41 1.17 11.95
C PHE A 167 1.84 -0.15 12.59
N GLN A 168 1.15 -1.22 12.25
CA GLN A 168 1.47 -2.59 12.61
C GLN A 168 2.08 -3.32 11.42
N ILE A 169 3.16 -4.05 11.67
CA ILE A 169 3.70 -4.99 10.70
C ILE A 169 3.18 -6.38 11.04
N ARG A 170 2.42 -6.97 10.12
CA ARG A 170 2.05 -8.39 10.21
C ARG A 170 2.85 -9.19 9.20
N LYS A 171 3.60 -10.19 9.68
CA LYS A 171 4.26 -11.21 8.84
C LYS A 171 3.20 -12.18 8.32
N ARG A 172 2.88 -12.13 7.02
CA ARG A 172 2.07 -13.15 6.33
C ARG A 172 3.00 -14.25 5.83
N GLY A 173 3.27 -15.26 6.67
CA GLY A 173 4.24 -16.31 6.35
C GLY A 173 5.65 -15.74 6.19
N VAL A 174 6.23 -15.82 4.99
CA VAL A 174 7.56 -15.26 4.67
C VAL A 174 7.48 -13.79 4.21
N GLU A 175 6.29 -13.26 3.94
CA GLU A 175 6.10 -11.92 3.36
C GLU A 175 5.61 -10.90 4.40
N THR A 176 6.34 -9.79 4.55
CA THR A 176 5.98 -8.67 5.44
C THR A 176 4.88 -7.81 4.81
N LYS A 177 3.76 -7.56 5.51
CA LYS A 177 2.77 -6.54 5.13
C LYS A 177 2.74 -5.39 6.14
N LEU A 178 2.54 -4.17 5.65
CA LEU A 178 2.38 -2.96 6.45
C LEU A 178 0.89 -2.63 6.61
N ILE A 179 0.37 -2.58 7.84
CA ILE A 179 -1.00 -2.21 8.17
C ILE A 179 -0.96 -0.93 9.00
N PHE A 180 -1.58 0.16 8.57
CA PHE A 180 -1.61 1.41 9.33
C PHE A 180 -2.92 1.49 10.13
N ALA A 181 -2.88 1.94 11.40
CA ALA A 181 -4.04 1.89 12.29
C ALA A 181 -5.12 2.92 11.92
N ASP A 182 -4.72 4.10 11.44
CA ASP A 182 -5.59 5.24 11.14
C ASP A 182 -5.83 5.44 9.64
N MET A 183 -5.26 4.58 8.80
CA MET A 183 -5.50 4.59 7.36
C MET A 183 -6.49 3.49 7.03
N PRO A 184 -7.48 3.72 6.15
CA PRO A 184 -8.26 2.61 5.62
C PRO A 184 -7.27 1.60 5.07
N THR A 185 -7.35 0.35 5.55
CA THR A 185 -6.72 -0.77 4.88
C THR A 185 -7.19 -0.70 3.44
N GLY A 186 -6.34 -0.19 2.55
CA GLY A 186 -6.72 0.04 1.16
C GLY A 186 -7.42 -1.19 0.60
N GLN A 187 -8.38 -0.97 -0.29
CA GLN A 187 -9.21 -2.03 -0.86
C GLN A 187 -8.36 -3.27 -1.19
N ASP A 188 -8.74 -4.43 -0.65
CA ASP A 188 -8.09 -5.69 -1.01
C ASP A 188 -8.63 -6.10 -2.38
N ASP A 189 -8.06 -5.51 -3.44
CA ASP A 189 -8.45 -5.75 -4.84
C ASP A 189 -8.46 -7.24 -5.19
N VAL A 190 -7.60 -8.03 -4.54
CA VAL A 190 -7.54 -9.48 -4.74
C VAL A 190 -8.76 -10.15 -4.14
N LEU A 191 -9.15 -9.78 -2.92
CA LEU A 191 -10.37 -10.27 -2.28
C LEU A 191 -11.61 -9.82 -3.05
N ILE A 192 -11.70 -8.54 -3.44
CA ILE A 192 -12.80 -8.00 -4.26
C ILE A 192 -12.92 -8.78 -5.57
N CYS A 193 -11.80 -8.98 -6.28
CA CYS A 193 -11.79 -9.76 -7.51
C CYS A 193 -12.21 -11.21 -7.28
N ASN A 194 -11.81 -11.84 -6.17
CA ASN A 194 -12.22 -13.20 -5.85
C ASN A 194 -13.70 -13.29 -5.48
N ILE A 195 -14.29 -12.30 -4.80
CA ILE A 195 -15.74 -12.23 -4.55
C ILE A 195 -16.49 -12.14 -5.89
N ALA A 196 -16.08 -11.24 -6.78
CA ALA A 196 -16.69 -11.11 -8.11
C ALA A 196 -16.58 -12.41 -8.92
N LYS A 197 -15.42 -13.08 -8.89
CA LYS A 197 -15.23 -14.39 -9.53
C LYS A 197 -16.11 -15.47 -8.92
N ALA A 198 -16.26 -15.50 -7.60
CA ALA A 198 -17.13 -16.47 -6.94
C ALA A 198 -18.58 -16.33 -7.40
N HIS A 199 -19.09 -15.09 -7.51
CA HIS A 199 -20.43 -14.85 -8.09
C HIS A 199 -20.53 -15.34 -9.54
N SER A 200 -19.55 -15.04 -10.39
CA SER A 200 -19.52 -15.53 -11.78
C SER A 200 -19.49 -17.06 -11.85
N TRP A 201 -18.69 -17.72 -11.02
CA TRP A 201 -18.62 -19.19 -10.96
C TRP A 201 -19.91 -19.80 -10.44
N PHE A 202 -20.59 -19.13 -9.50
CA PHE A 202 -21.88 -19.56 -8.99
C PHE A 202 -22.97 -19.49 -10.07
N GLU A 203 -23.03 -18.40 -10.85
CA GLU A 203 -23.94 -18.31 -11.99
C GLU A 203 -23.65 -19.40 -13.04
N GLN A 204 -22.37 -19.67 -13.32
CA GLN A 204 -21.99 -20.76 -14.21
C GLN A 204 -22.46 -22.13 -13.69
N MET A 205 -22.40 -22.39 -12.39
CA MET A 205 -22.94 -23.63 -11.82
C MET A 205 -24.45 -23.72 -11.91
N LYS A 206 -25.18 -22.61 -11.75
CA LYS A 206 -26.64 -22.59 -11.97
C LYS A 206 -27.00 -22.99 -13.40
N THR A 207 -26.14 -22.68 -14.37
CA THR A 207 -26.30 -23.13 -15.76
C THR A 207 -25.87 -24.59 -16.02
N GLY A 208 -25.53 -25.34 -14.98
CA GLY A 208 -25.17 -26.76 -15.07
C GLY A 208 -23.68 -27.06 -15.30
N LYS A 209 -22.81 -26.04 -15.34
CA LYS A 209 -21.36 -26.27 -15.44
C LYS A 209 -20.82 -26.88 -14.16
N THR A 210 -19.96 -27.88 -14.30
CA THR A 210 -19.27 -28.51 -13.18
C THR A 210 -18.06 -27.69 -12.72
N PHE A 211 -17.60 -27.93 -11.48
CA PHE A 211 -16.36 -27.32 -10.98
C PHE A 211 -15.13 -27.56 -11.87
N ALA A 212 -15.06 -28.72 -12.55
CA ALA A 212 -13.96 -29.02 -13.47
C ALA A 212 -14.00 -28.14 -14.72
N GLN A 213 -15.18 -28.01 -15.34
CA GLN A 213 -15.36 -27.15 -16.52
C GLN A 213 -15.09 -25.67 -16.23
N ILE A 214 -15.50 -25.19 -15.05
CA ILE A 214 -15.19 -23.83 -14.60
C ILE A 214 -13.69 -23.65 -14.38
N ALA A 215 -13.03 -24.63 -13.75
CA ALA A 215 -11.60 -24.60 -13.51
C ALA A 215 -10.80 -24.54 -14.82
N ASP A 216 -11.19 -25.33 -15.82
CA ASP A 216 -10.55 -25.37 -17.14
C ASP A 216 -10.72 -24.04 -17.89
N ALA A 217 -11.94 -23.48 -17.90
CA ALA A 217 -12.23 -22.20 -18.54
C ALA A 217 -11.44 -21.03 -17.92
N GLU A 218 -11.30 -21.03 -16.59
CA GLU A 218 -10.62 -19.98 -15.81
C GLU A 218 -9.12 -20.23 -15.63
N LYS A 219 -8.60 -21.32 -16.21
CA LYS A 219 -7.21 -21.77 -16.07
C LYS A 219 -6.77 -21.84 -14.61
N THR A 220 -7.62 -22.42 -13.77
CA THR A 220 -7.40 -22.59 -12.33
C THR A 220 -7.61 -24.04 -11.90
N SER A 221 -7.47 -24.35 -10.61
CA SER A 221 -7.69 -25.70 -10.10
C SER A 221 -9.11 -25.88 -9.56
N LYS A 222 -9.67 -27.09 -9.70
CA LYS A 222 -10.96 -27.47 -9.10
C LYS A 222 -11.02 -27.12 -7.61
N ARG A 223 -9.94 -27.41 -6.87
CA ARG A 223 -9.80 -27.08 -5.45
C ARG A 223 -9.96 -25.58 -5.20
N ARG A 224 -9.35 -24.73 -6.03
CA ARG A 224 -9.47 -23.27 -5.87
C ARG A 224 -10.89 -22.78 -6.12
N VAL A 225 -11.58 -23.33 -7.13
CA VAL A 225 -12.99 -23.00 -7.37
C VAL A 225 -13.83 -23.36 -6.14
N GLN A 226 -13.66 -24.57 -5.60
CA GLN A 226 -14.37 -25.01 -4.39
C GLN A 226 -14.04 -24.19 -3.14
N GLN A 227 -12.81 -23.70 -2.98
CA GLN A 227 -12.43 -22.90 -1.83
C GLN A 227 -13.01 -21.48 -1.88
N MET A 228 -13.09 -20.88 -3.07
CA MET A 228 -13.53 -19.49 -3.19
C MET A 228 -15.03 -19.36 -3.44
N ILE A 229 -15.73 -20.43 -3.80
CA ILE A 229 -17.15 -20.34 -4.15
C ILE A 229 -18.02 -19.83 -3.00
N ASP A 230 -17.61 -20.13 -1.75
CA ASP A 230 -18.32 -19.72 -0.55
C ASP A 230 -18.41 -18.17 -0.45
N LEU A 231 -17.50 -17.43 -1.11
CA LEU A 231 -17.53 -15.97 -1.17
C LEU A 231 -18.76 -15.42 -1.91
N ALA A 232 -19.40 -16.20 -2.78
CA ALA A 232 -20.63 -15.79 -3.48
C ALA A 232 -21.84 -15.69 -2.53
N PHE A 233 -21.73 -16.23 -1.32
CA PHE A 233 -22.80 -16.32 -0.33
C PHE A 233 -22.56 -15.44 0.90
N LEU A 234 -21.61 -14.51 0.80
CA LEU A 234 -21.36 -13.52 1.85
C LEU A 234 -22.60 -12.64 2.08
N ALA A 235 -22.80 -12.23 3.34
CA ALA A 235 -23.82 -11.24 3.66
C ALA A 235 -23.56 -9.92 2.91
N PRO A 236 -24.60 -9.25 2.37
CA PRO A 236 -24.43 -8.03 1.56
C PRO A 236 -23.69 -6.88 2.26
N ASP A 237 -23.84 -6.77 3.58
CA ASP A 237 -23.12 -5.82 4.43
C ASP A 237 -21.62 -6.14 4.50
N ILE A 238 -21.24 -7.41 4.61
CA ILE A 238 -19.82 -7.83 4.58
C ILE A 238 -19.19 -7.50 3.21
N VAL A 239 -19.92 -7.73 2.11
CA VAL A 239 -19.43 -7.36 0.77
C VAL A 239 -19.20 -5.85 0.69
N ARG A 240 -20.11 -5.03 1.25
CA ARG A 240 -19.94 -3.58 1.32
C ARG A 240 -18.72 -3.19 2.14
N GLU A 241 -18.52 -3.79 3.31
CA GLU A 241 -17.33 -3.54 4.14
C GLU A 241 -16.03 -3.86 3.37
N VAL A 242 -16.01 -4.95 2.62
CA VAL A 242 -14.85 -5.31 1.77
C VAL A 242 -14.61 -4.28 0.67
N LEU A 243 -15.67 -3.80 0.01
CA LEU A 243 -15.55 -2.76 -1.02
C LEU A 243 -15.12 -1.41 -0.43
N GLU A 244 -15.49 -1.13 0.82
CA GLU A 244 -15.10 0.09 1.54
C GLU A 244 -13.71 -0.03 2.20
N GLY A 245 -13.06 -1.20 2.16
CA GLY A 245 -11.77 -1.45 2.82
C GLY A 245 -11.85 -1.55 4.34
N LYS A 246 -13.06 -1.76 4.88
CA LYS A 246 -13.39 -1.82 6.31
C LYS A 246 -13.48 -3.25 6.85
N GLN A 247 -13.25 -4.26 6.02
CA GLN A 247 -13.30 -5.64 6.44
C GLN A 247 -12.25 -5.95 7.53
N PRO A 248 -12.51 -6.91 8.44
CA PRO A 248 -11.53 -7.35 9.43
C PRO A 248 -10.20 -7.75 8.80
N THR A 249 -9.07 -7.41 9.42
CA THR A 249 -7.76 -7.55 8.74
C THR A 249 -7.36 -9.01 8.47
N GLY A 250 -7.89 -9.95 9.26
CA GLY A 250 -7.73 -11.39 9.04
C GLY A 250 -8.61 -11.95 7.92
N PHE A 251 -9.65 -11.23 7.50
CA PHE A 251 -10.53 -11.66 6.42
C PHE A 251 -9.88 -11.42 5.05
N THR A 252 -9.26 -12.48 4.52
CA THR A 252 -8.45 -12.40 3.31
C THR A 252 -8.72 -13.59 2.39
N SER A 253 -8.34 -13.46 1.12
CA SER A 253 -8.41 -14.57 0.16
C SER A 253 -7.60 -15.79 0.61
N ASP A 254 -6.51 -15.61 1.35
CA ASP A 254 -5.70 -16.72 1.87
C ASP A 254 -6.37 -17.40 3.06
N TRP A 255 -6.98 -16.62 3.95
CA TRP A 255 -7.80 -17.15 5.05
C TRP A 255 -8.95 -18.00 4.48
N CYS A 256 -9.63 -17.53 3.44
CA CYS A 256 -10.72 -18.25 2.76
C CYS A 256 -10.26 -19.53 2.05
N LYS A 257 -8.95 -19.71 1.76
CA LYS A 257 -8.45 -20.99 1.22
C LYS A 257 -8.36 -22.07 2.30
N GLN A 258 -8.19 -21.66 3.56
CA GLN A 258 -7.90 -22.55 4.68
C GLN A 258 -9.14 -22.81 5.54
N HIS A 259 -10.10 -21.88 5.52
CA HIS A 259 -11.31 -21.92 6.34
C HIS A 259 -12.54 -21.90 5.45
N ARG A 260 -13.58 -22.62 5.85
CA ARG A 260 -14.92 -22.51 5.24
C ARG A 260 -15.70 -21.39 5.89
N LEU A 261 -16.45 -20.66 5.09
CA LEU A 261 -17.42 -19.69 5.58
C LEU A 261 -18.73 -20.41 5.95
N PRO A 262 -19.33 -20.11 7.11
CA PRO A 262 -20.68 -20.54 7.41
C PRO A 262 -21.66 -20.05 6.35
N SER A 263 -22.71 -20.82 6.07
CA SER A 263 -23.79 -20.39 5.17
C SER A 263 -24.74 -19.39 5.83
N ASP A 264 -24.84 -19.42 7.16
CA ASP A 264 -25.66 -18.47 7.93
C ASP A 264 -24.94 -17.12 8.06
N TRP A 265 -25.65 -16.03 7.80
CA TRP A 265 -25.07 -14.69 7.81
C TRP A 265 -24.73 -14.18 9.21
N ASN A 266 -25.43 -14.61 10.26
CA ASN A 266 -25.09 -14.22 11.63
C ASN A 266 -23.81 -14.93 12.07
N ASP A 267 -23.66 -16.22 11.72
CA ASP A 267 -22.43 -16.96 11.96
C ASP A 267 -21.25 -16.38 11.18
N GLN A 268 -21.46 -15.92 9.93
CA GLN A 268 -20.44 -15.18 9.18
C GLN A 268 -20.00 -13.93 9.94
N ARG A 269 -20.95 -13.08 10.39
CA ARG A 269 -20.62 -11.85 11.13
C ARG A 269 -19.83 -12.15 12.40
N ALA A 270 -20.29 -13.10 13.21
CA ALA A 270 -19.63 -13.49 14.45
C ALA A 270 -18.20 -14.02 14.19
N LEU A 271 -18.05 -14.87 13.17
CA LEU A 271 -16.74 -15.39 12.76
C LEU A 271 -15.82 -14.28 12.30
N LEU A 272 -16.26 -13.38 11.43
CA LEU A 272 -15.42 -12.32 10.88
C LEU A 272 -15.03 -11.28 11.94
N GLN A 273 -15.91 -10.96 12.90
CA GLN A 273 -15.58 -10.11 14.04
C GLN A 273 -14.42 -10.67 14.88
N SER A 274 -14.25 -11.99 14.93
CA SER A 274 -13.13 -12.62 15.65
C SER A 274 -11.78 -12.51 14.92
N LEU A 275 -11.77 -12.08 13.65
CA LEU A 275 -10.59 -12.05 12.77
C LEU A 275 -9.86 -10.68 12.75
N GLN A 276 -9.71 -10.03 13.91
CA GLN A 276 -9.05 -8.71 14.01
C GLN A 276 -7.56 -8.72 13.62
#